data_AF-A0A2D4K248-F1
#
_entry.id   AF-A0A2D4K248-F1
#
_cell.length_a   1.000
_cell.length_b   1.000
_cell.length_c   1.000
_cell.angle_alpha   90.00
_cell.angle_beta   90.00
_cell.angle_gamma   90.00
#
_symmetry.space_group_name_H-M   'P 1'
#
loop_
_entity.id
_entity.type
_entity.pdbx_description
1 polymer ?
#
loop_
_entity_poly.entity_id
_entity_poly.type
_entity_poly.pdbx_seq_one_letter_code
_entity_poly.pdbx_strand_id
1 'polypeptide(L)'
;GQVDVAHGQQLPLAHPHELQRVPLDVGLKAHWLSIEGVQPAIPENPPPAPKEQQKAEATEPLKAAKPGQEEEGALKGKGQNASPADGKGKEKKGPLLEGAPLKLKPRSIHELSVEQQLYYKEITEACVGSCEAKRAEALQSIATDPGLYQMLPRFSTFISEGVRVNVVQNNLALLIYLMRMVKALMDNPTLYLEKYLHEAIPAVMTCIVSRQLCLRPDVDNHWALRDFAARLIAQICKNFSTTTNNIQSRITKTFTKSWVDEKTPWTTRYGSIAGLAELGPDVIKTLLLPRLQVEGERVRSVLEGPVVSNIDKIGADHVQSLLLKHCAPVL
;
A
#
# COMPACT_ATOMS: atom_id res chain seq x y z
N GLY A 1 -95.34 -12.68 -31.77
CA GLY A 1 -94.71 -12.14 -30.56
C GLY A 1 -94.05 -13.27 -29.82
N GLN A 2 -92.75 -13.16 -29.56
CA GLN A 2 -92.07 -13.85 -28.48
C GLN A 2 -90.69 -13.21 -28.34
N VAL A 3 -90.46 -12.71 -27.14
CA VAL A 3 -89.21 -12.10 -26.65
C VAL A 3 -88.22 -13.22 -26.40
N ASP A 4 -87.05 -13.15 -27.03
CA ASP A 4 -85.92 -14.04 -26.77
C ASP A 4 -84.80 -13.30 -26.03
N VAL A 5 -84.25 -14.01 -25.05
CA VAL A 5 -83.41 -13.51 -23.95
C VAL A 5 -81.97 -13.31 -24.42
N ALA A 6 -81.50 -12.06 -24.48
CA ALA A 6 -80.10 -11.74 -24.75
C ALA A 6 -79.26 -11.83 -23.46
N HIS A 7 -78.38 -12.84 -23.40
CA HIS A 7 -77.34 -12.99 -22.39
C HIS A 7 -76.27 -11.89 -22.52
N GLY A 8 -75.83 -11.38 -21.37
CA GLY A 8 -74.91 -10.25 -21.25
C GLY A 8 -73.50 -10.52 -21.78
N GLN A 9 -72.89 -9.45 -22.31
CA GLN A 9 -71.45 -9.35 -22.54
C GLN A 9 -70.88 -8.19 -21.72
N GLN A 10 -70.00 -8.57 -20.79
CA GLN A 10 -69.21 -7.73 -19.92
C GLN A 10 -68.21 -6.89 -20.75
N LEU A 11 -68.19 -5.56 -20.57
CA LEU A 11 -67.12 -4.69 -21.08
C LEU A 11 -65.84 -4.93 -20.26
N PRO A 12 -64.67 -5.16 -20.89
CA PRO A 12 -63.42 -5.32 -20.13
C PRO A 12 -62.90 -3.95 -19.66
N LEU A 13 -62.63 -3.87 -18.36
CA LEU A 13 -61.96 -2.76 -17.67
C LEU A 13 -60.55 -2.54 -18.26
N ALA A 14 -60.24 -1.30 -18.65
CA ALA A 14 -58.91 -0.92 -19.11
C ALA A 14 -57.87 -1.11 -17.98
N HIS A 15 -56.82 -1.89 -18.27
CA HIS A 15 -55.68 -2.05 -17.37
C HIS A 15 -54.88 -0.72 -17.28
N PRO A 16 -54.41 -0.32 -16.09
CA PRO A 16 -53.58 0.87 -15.95
C PRO A 16 -52.23 0.64 -16.65
N HIS A 17 -51.86 1.52 -17.58
CA HIS A 17 -50.55 1.50 -18.23
C HIS A 17 -49.45 1.66 -17.16
N GLU A 18 -48.68 0.61 -16.93
CA GLU A 18 -47.49 0.67 -16.08
C GLU A 18 -46.48 1.65 -16.68
N LEU A 19 -46.17 2.71 -15.93
CA LEU A 19 -45.16 3.70 -16.34
C LEU A 19 -43.77 3.06 -16.31
N GLN A 20 -43.02 3.23 -17.40
CA GLN A 20 -41.64 2.73 -17.52
C GLN A 20 -40.77 3.31 -16.41
N ARG A 21 -39.93 2.45 -15.80
CA ARG A 21 -39.00 2.88 -14.75
C ARG A 21 -37.99 3.87 -15.33
N VAL A 22 -37.87 5.00 -14.66
CA VAL A 22 -36.88 6.02 -15.01
C VAL A 22 -35.47 5.46 -14.80
N PRO A 23 -34.52 5.68 -15.73
CA PRO A 23 -33.14 5.30 -15.55
C PRO A 23 -32.54 5.89 -14.27
N LEU A 24 -31.54 5.19 -13.73
CA LEU A 24 -30.72 5.73 -12.65
C LEU A 24 -29.99 6.97 -13.13
N ASP A 25 -29.78 7.91 -12.20
CA ASP A 25 -29.03 9.13 -12.47
C ASP A 25 -27.55 8.80 -12.81
N VAL A 26 -26.90 9.71 -13.54
CA VAL A 26 -25.55 9.49 -14.06
C VAL A 26 -24.54 9.44 -12.91
N GLY A 27 -23.87 8.28 -12.75
CA GLY A 27 -22.83 8.06 -11.76
C GLY A 27 -21.49 7.72 -12.39
N LEU A 28 -20.38 8.17 -11.79
CA LEU A 28 -19.03 7.90 -12.26
C LEU A 28 -18.34 6.89 -11.33
N LYS A 29 -17.81 5.80 -11.89
CA LYS A 29 -17.06 4.78 -11.17
C LYS A 29 -15.65 4.68 -11.74
N ALA A 30 -14.65 5.00 -10.93
CA ALA A 30 -13.25 4.91 -11.32
C ALA A 30 -12.70 3.48 -11.16
N HIS A 31 -11.85 3.05 -12.10
CA HIS A 31 -11.08 1.80 -12.01
C HIS A 31 -9.72 1.96 -12.72
N TRP A 32 -8.80 1.02 -12.47
CA TRP A 32 -7.49 1.01 -13.12
C TRP A 32 -7.55 0.39 -14.52
N LEU A 33 -7.38 1.20 -15.57
CA LEU A 33 -7.34 0.71 -16.96
C LEU A 33 -5.99 0.04 -17.31
N SER A 34 -4.87 0.56 -16.79
CA SER A 34 -3.52 0.06 -17.08
C SER A 34 -2.54 0.38 -15.96
N ILE A 35 -1.60 -0.53 -15.70
CA ILE A 35 -0.47 -0.36 -14.79
C ILE A 35 0.80 -0.72 -15.58
N GLU A 36 1.66 0.27 -15.87
CA GLU A 36 2.86 0.10 -16.72
C GLU A 36 2.55 -0.46 -18.12
N GLY A 37 1.47 0.01 -18.75
CA GLY A 37 1.06 -0.45 -20.07
C GLY A 37 0.36 -1.80 -20.07
N VAL A 38 0.25 -2.49 -18.92
CA VAL A 38 -0.47 -3.76 -18.78
C VAL A 38 -1.83 -3.52 -18.15
N GLN A 39 -2.89 -3.96 -18.83
CA GLN A 39 -4.26 -3.90 -18.31
C GLN A 39 -4.45 -4.95 -17.19
N PRO A 40 -4.84 -4.55 -15.96
CA PRO A 40 -5.07 -5.50 -14.89
C PRO A 40 -6.36 -6.29 -15.14
N ALA A 41 -6.37 -7.57 -14.77
CA ALA A 41 -7.52 -8.45 -14.89
C ALA A 41 -8.53 -8.21 -13.74
N ILE A 42 -9.15 -7.03 -13.75
CA ILE A 42 -10.28 -6.68 -12.88
C ILE A 42 -11.60 -6.87 -13.63
N PRO A 43 -12.74 -7.09 -12.95
CA PRO A 43 -14.04 -7.28 -13.59
C PRO A 43 -14.45 -6.15 -14.54
N GLU A 44 -13.99 -4.93 -14.27
CA GLU A 44 -14.26 -3.75 -15.07
C GLU A 44 -13.42 -3.65 -16.36
N ASN A 45 -12.33 -4.43 -16.46
CA ASN A 45 -11.49 -4.47 -17.66
C ASN A 45 -11.85 -5.70 -18.51
N PRO A 46 -11.76 -5.59 -19.85
CA PRO A 46 -11.98 -6.74 -20.72
C PRO A 46 -10.96 -7.86 -20.41
N PRO A 47 -11.35 -9.13 -20.56
CA PRO A 47 -10.41 -10.23 -20.40
C PRO A 47 -9.25 -10.05 -21.41
N PRO A 48 -8.00 -10.35 -21.01
CA PRO A 48 -6.85 -10.18 -21.89
C PRO A 48 -7.02 -11.03 -23.15
N ALA A 49 -7.29 -10.37 -24.28
CA ALA A 49 -7.42 -11.03 -25.57
C ALA A 49 -6.07 -11.68 -25.97
N PRO A 50 -6.07 -12.89 -26.56
CA PRO A 50 -4.87 -13.52 -27.09
C PRO A 50 -4.18 -12.58 -28.10
N LYS A 51 -2.83 -12.61 -28.14
CA LYS A 51 -1.99 -11.71 -28.94
C LYS A 51 -2.38 -11.66 -30.43
N GLU A 52 -2.93 -12.75 -30.96
CA GLU A 52 -3.40 -12.84 -32.35
C GLU A 52 -4.67 -12.01 -32.60
N GLN A 53 -5.60 -11.96 -31.64
CA GLN A 53 -6.78 -11.10 -31.73
C GLN A 53 -6.41 -9.62 -31.58
N GLN A 54 -5.54 -9.29 -30.62
CA GLN A 54 -5.07 -7.90 -30.44
C GLN A 54 -4.33 -7.37 -31.68
N LYS A 55 -3.53 -8.23 -32.32
CA LYS A 55 -2.81 -7.86 -33.55
C LYS A 55 -3.77 -7.65 -34.72
N ALA A 56 -4.83 -8.46 -34.82
CA ALA A 56 -5.86 -8.29 -35.83
C ALA A 56 -6.66 -6.99 -35.61
N GLU A 57 -7.15 -6.75 -34.39
CA GLU A 57 -7.93 -5.56 -34.02
C GLU A 57 -7.12 -4.25 -34.14
N ALA A 58 -5.82 -4.27 -33.84
CA ALA A 58 -4.96 -3.08 -33.94
C ALA A 58 -4.56 -2.73 -35.39
N THR A 59 -4.65 -3.67 -36.33
CA THR A 59 -4.36 -3.44 -37.75
C THR A 59 -5.57 -3.07 -38.58
N GLU A 60 -6.79 -3.17 -38.04
CA GLU A 60 -7.99 -2.74 -38.76
C GLU A 60 -8.17 -1.22 -38.65
N PRO A 61 -8.15 -0.46 -39.77
CA PRO A 61 -8.56 0.93 -39.74
C PRO A 61 -10.02 1.01 -39.30
N LEU A 62 -10.34 1.94 -38.39
CA LEU A 62 -11.71 2.26 -38.00
C LEU A 62 -12.59 2.38 -39.26
N LYS A 63 -13.36 1.34 -39.58
CA LYS A 63 -14.40 1.42 -40.61
C LYS A 63 -15.43 2.40 -40.07
N ALA A 64 -15.49 3.57 -40.69
CA ALA A 64 -16.57 4.52 -40.49
C ALA A 64 -17.90 3.81 -40.76
N ALA A 65 -18.60 3.43 -39.69
CA ALA A 65 -19.94 2.89 -39.78
C ALA A 65 -20.86 4.01 -40.27
N LYS A 66 -21.33 3.92 -41.51
CA LYS A 66 -22.52 4.67 -41.93
C LYS A 66 -23.74 4.01 -41.27
N PRO A 67 -24.66 4.79 -40.68
CA PRO A 67 -25.82 4.24 -40.02
C PRO A 67 -26.83 3.72 -41.05
N GLY A 68 -27.24 2.47 -40.90
CA GLY A 68 -28.38 1.89 -41.62
C GLY A 68 -28.03 0.86 -42.69
N GLN A 69 -27.74 -0.37 -42.25
CA GLN A 69 -28.14 -1.59 -42.97
C GLN A 69 -28.09 -2.78 -42.00
N GLU A 70 -29.26 -3.33 -41.75
CA GLU A 70 -29.47 -4.59 -41.03
C GLU A 70 -28.95 -5.75 -41.90
N GLU A 71 -28.19 -6.68 -41.32
CA GLU A 71 -28.08 -8.03 -41.86
C GLU A 71 -28.61 -9.03 -40.83
N GLU A 72 -29.81 -9.54 -41.10
CA GLU A 72 -30.21 -10.89 -40.72
C GLU A 72 -29.35 -11.91 -41.46
N GLY A 73 -29.02 -13.04 -40.80
CA GLY A 73 -28.77 -14.27 -41.57
C GLY A 73 -27.82 -15.32 -41.00
N ALA A 74 -28.42 -16.30 -40.34
CA ALA A 74 -28.13 -17.73 -40.48
C ALA A 74 -26.87 -18.36 -39.83
N LEU A 75 -27.17 -19.10 -38.76
CA LEU A 75 -26.50 -20.31 -38.31
C LEU A 75 -26.23 -21.34 -39.42
N LYS A 76 -25.02 -21.94 -39.40
CA LYS A 76 -24.79 -23.32 -39.85
C LYS A 76 -23.69 -23.97 -39.01
N GLY A 77 -24.09 -25.01 -38.27
CA GLY A 77 -23.20 -25.86 -37.47
C GLY A 77 -22.78 -27.15 -38.16
N LYS A 78 -21.79 -27.81 -37.54
CA LYS A 78 -21.47 -29.27 -37.51
C LYS A 78 -20.09 -29.37 -36.79
N GLY A 79 -19.83 -30.09 -35.71
CA GLY A 79 -20.52 -31.19 -35.04
C GLY A 79 -19.59 -32.41 -34.99
N GLN A 80 -19.02 -32.74 -33.80
CA GLN A 80 -18.52 -34.05 -33.29
C GLN A 80 -17.43 -33.87 -32.21
N ASN A 81 -17.19 -34.75 -31.24
CA ASN A 81 -18.01 -35.52 -30.28
C ASN A 81 -17.01 -36.12 -29.23
N ALA A 82 -17.53 -36.53 -28.06
CA ALA A 82 -16.91 -37.36 -26.98
C ALA A 82 -15.90 -36.67 -26.02
N SER A 83 -15.87 -36.88 -24.70
CA SER A 83 -16.74 -37.46 -23.65
C SER A 83 -16.14 -37.02 -22.28
N PRO A 84 -16.92 -36.94 -21.18
CA PRO A 84 -16.43 -36.48 -19.88
C PRO A 84 -15.86 -37.63 -19.03
N ALA A 85 -14.80 -37.36 -18.27
CA ALA A 85 -14.30 -38.27 -17.22
C ALA A 85 -14.21 -37.55 -15.87
N ASP A 86 -14.80 -38.22 -14.89
CA ASP A 86 -15.14 -37.83 -13.52
C ASP A 86 -13.91 -37.60 -12.61
N GLY A 87 -14.07 -36.73 -11.61
CA GLY A 87 -13.01 -36.39 -10.65
C GLY A 87 -13.49 -35.51 -9.49
N LYS A 88 -14.42 -36.03 -8.67
CA LYS A 88 -14.89 -35.47 -7.39
C LYS A 88 -13.77 -34.92 -6.49
N GLY A 89 -14.01 -33.75 -5.85
CA GLY A 89 -13.32 -33.46 -4.58
C GLY A 89 -13.33 -32.03 -3.99
N LYS A 90 -14.48 -31.59 -3.46
CA LYS A 90 -14.63 -30.61 -2.34
C LYS A 90 -14.22 -29.14 -2.57
N GLU A 91 -15.17 -28.35 -3.07
CA GLU A 91 -15.24 -26.91 -2.78
C GLU A 91 -15.82 -26.69 -1.38
N LYS A 92 -14.99 -26.21 -0.45
CA LYS A 92 -15.46 -25.51 0.76
C LYS A 92 -15.65 -24.04 0.41
N LYS A 93 -16.91 -23.62 0.26
CA LYS A 93 -17.32 -22.20 0.28
C LYS A 93 -16.90 -21.58 1.62
N GLY A 94 -15.92 -20.68 1.57
CA GLY A 94 -15.59 -19.73 2.63
C GLY A 94 -16.04 -18.31 2.25
N PRO A 95 -16.21 -17.39 3.22
CA PRO A 95 -16.91 -16.12 3.00
C PRO A 95 -16.17 -15.19 2.06
N LEU A 96 -16.96 -14.61 1.15
CA LEU A 96 -16.58 -13.73 0.05
C LEU A 96 -16.25 -12.32 0.58
N LEU A 97 -15.17 -12.15 1.36
CA LEU A 97 -14.76 -10.83 1.89
C LEU A 97 -13.25 -10.59 2.04
N GLU A 98 -12.37 -11.44 1.52
CA GLU A 98 -10.94 -11.15 1.45
C GLU A 98 -10.48 -11.17 0.01
N GLY A 99 -10.03 -10.01 -0.49
CA GLY A 99 -9.49 -9.85 -1.83
C GLY A 99 -8.45 -10.94 -2.09
N ALA A 100 -8.75 -11.81 -3.04
CA ALA A 100 -7.83 -12.85 -3.47
C ALA A 100 -6.47 -12.19 -3.73
N PRO A 101 -5.35 -12.78 -3.26
CA PRO A 101 -4.03 -12.27 -3.60
C PRO A 101 -3.89 -12.37 -5.11
N LEU A 102 -4.07 -11.24 -5.79
CA LEU A 102 -3.72 -11.10 -7.19
C LEU A 102 -2.27 -11.55 -7.29
N LYS A 103 -2.04 -12.70 -7.94
CA LYS A 103 -0.70 -13.14 -8.33
C LYS A 103 -0.21 -12.14 -9.36
N LEU A 104 0.28 -11.01 -8.89
CA LEU A 104 1.02 -10.06 -9.69
C LEU A 104 2.21 -10.85 -10.25
N LYS A 105 2.27 -10.97 -11.57
CA LYS A 105 3.44 -11.49 -12.26
C LYS A 105 4.68 -10.78 -11.70
N PRO A 106 5.81 -11.48 -11.51
CA PRO A 106 7.08 -10.82 -11.21
C PRO A 106 7.24 -9.62 -12.14
N ARG A 107 7.47 -8.44 -11.55
CA ARG A 107 7.58 -7.18 -12.30
C ARG A 107 8.47 -7.40 -13.51
N SER A 108 7.95 -7.09 -14.69
CA SER A 108 8.78 -7.02 -15.89
C SER A 108 9.80 -5.91 -15.66
N ILE A 109 11.02 -6.31 -15.29
CA ILE A 109 12.16 -5.41 -15.22
C ILE A 109 12.41 -4.99 -16.67
N HIS A 110 12.05 -3.75 -17.01
CA HIS A 110 12.45 -3.16 -18.27
C HIS A 110 13.98 -3.27 -18.36
N GLU A 111 14.49 -3.72 -19.50
CA GLU A 111 15.93 -3.78 -19.74
C GLU A 111 16.46 -2.34 -19.65
N LEU A 112 17.25 -2.07 -18.61
CA LEU A 112 17.84 -0.75 -18.41
C LEU A 112 18.93 -0.55 -19.46
N SER A 113 19.02 0.67 -20.01
CA SER A 113 20.15 1.05 -20.85
C SER A 113 21.46 0.96 -20.06
N VAL A 114 22.59 0.83 -20.76
CA VAL A 114 23.91 0.79 -20.13
C VAL A 114 24.14 2.05 -19.26
N GLU A 115 23.76 3.21 -19.76
CA GLU A 115 23.84 4.50 -19.04
C GLU A 115 23.01 4.49 -17.75
N GLN A 116 21.78 3.94 -17.78
CA GLN A 116 20.94 3.83 -16.58
C GLN A 116 21.51 2.85 -15.56
N GLN A 117 22.16 1.77 -16.02
CA GLN A 117 22.82 0.83 -15.11
C GLN A 117 24.05 1.45 -14.45
N LEU A 118 24.85 2.21 -15.21
CA LEU A 118 25.98 2.97 -14.67
C LEU A 118 25.52 4.02 -13.66
N TYR A 119 24.48 4.78 -13.99
CA TYR A 119 23.86 5.74 -13.07
C TYR A 119 23.37 5.06 -11.79
N TYR A 120 22.62 3.95 -11.90
CA TYR A 120 22.15 3.19 -10.74
C TYR A 120 23.31 2.74 -9.85
N LYS A 121 24.39 2.24 -10.46
CA LYS A 121 25.59 1.81 -9.73
C LYS A 121 26.25 2.98 -9.01
N GLU A 122 26.46 4.10 -9.69
CA GLU A 122 27.10 5.29 -9.12
C GLU A 122 26.28 5.86 -7.95
N ILE A 123 24.95 5.94 -8.10
CA ILE A 123 24.06 6.41 -7.03
C ILE A 123 24.09 5.47 -5.83
N THR A 124 23.99 4.15 -6.04
CA THR A 124 24.00 3.19 -4.93
C THR A 124 25.34 3.18 -4.19
N GLU A 125 26.46 3.30 -4.89
CA GLU A 125 27.79 3.44 -4.31
C GLU A 125 27.97 4.78 -3.58
N ALA A 126 27.49 5.89 -4.14
CA ALA A 126 27.57 7.21 -3.51
C ALA A 126 26.68 7.31 -2.25
N CYS A 127 25.49 6.71 -2.26
CA CYS A 127 24.60 6.69 -1.10
C CYS A 127 25.20 5.92 0.10
N VAL A 128 25.92 4.83 -0.17
CA VAL A 128 26.55 3.95 0.85
C VAL A 128 28.01 4.34 1.13
N GLY A 129 28.60 5.20 0.29
CA GLY A 129 29.99 5.61 0.37
C GLY A 129 30.34 6.46 1.59
N SER A 130 31.64 6.61 1.84
CA SER A 130 32.18 7.38 2.97
C SER A 130 32.11 8.90 2.77
N CYS A 131 32.14 9.38 1.52
CA CYS A 131 32.16 10.81 1.21
C CYS A 131 30.77 11.44 1.36
N GLU A 132 30.63 12.37 2.30
CA GLU A 132 29.35 13.07 2.57
C GLU A 132 28.90 13.95 1.39
N ALA A 133 29.83 14.63 0.71
CA ALA A 133 29.51 15.48 -0.44
C ALA A 133 28.86 14.67 -1.59
N LYS A 134 29.49 13.55 -1.96
CA LYS A 134 28.94 12.63 -2.98
C LYS A 134 27.58 12.06 -2.56
N ARG A 135 27.40 11.77 -1.27
CA ARG A 135 26.13 11.28 -0.74
C ARG A 135 25.03 12.33 -0.87
N ALA A 136 25.32 13.58 -0.51
CA ALA A 136 24.37 14.69 -0.62
C ALA A 136 23.97 14.94 -2.09
N GLU A 137 24.93 14.93 -3.00
CA GLU A 137 24.71 15.05 -4.44
C GLU A 137 23.82 13.91 -4.97
N ALA A 138 24.14 12.66 -4.63
CA ALA A 138 23.35 11.50 -5.04
C ALA A 138 21.90 11.57 -4.53
N LEU A 139 21.70 11.96 -3.26
CA LEU A 139 20.35 12.13 -2.69
C LEU A 139 19.59 13.27 -3.38
N GLN A 140 20.26 14.37 -3.73
CA GLN A 140 19.64 15.46 -4.47
C GLN A 140 19.24 15.05 -5.90
N SER A 141 20.09 14.25 -6.56
CA SER A 141 19.79 13.66 -7.88
C SER A 141 18.53 12.82 -7.80
N ILE A 142 18.44 11.91 -6.81
CA ILE A 142 17.24 11.07 -6.58
C ILE A 142 15.97 11.92 -6.40
N ALA A 143 16.07 13.03 -5.66
CA ALA A 143 14.93 13.89 -5.37
C ALA A 143 14.45 14.72 -6.58
N THR A 144 15.32 14.96 -7.56
CA THR A 144 15.05 15.91 -8.65
C THR A 144 14.84 15.23 -10.00
N ASP A 145 15.46 14.06 -10.22
CA ASP A 145 15.51 13.45 -11.55
C ASP A 145 14.17 12.80 -11.94
N PRO A 146 13.56 13.19 -13.08
CA PRO A 146 12.30 12.62 -13.55
C PRO A 146 12.48 11.26 -14.25
N GLY A 147 13.68 10.95 -14.73
CA GLY A 147 13.99 9.73 -15.48
C GLY A 147 14.10 8.45 -14.64
N LEU A 148 13.94 8.54 -13.31
CA LEU A 148 14.23 7.43 -12.39
C LEU A 148 13.14 6.36 -12.32
N TYR A 149 11.96 6.61 -12.91
CA TYR A 149 10.81 5.72 -12.81
C TYR A 149 11.12 4.26 -13.17
N GLN A 150 11.91 4.02 -14.22
CA GLN A 150 12.29 2.67 -14.65
C GLN A 150 13.23 1.94 -13.68
N MET A 151 14.01 2.69 -12.88
CA MET A 151 14.95 2.15 -11.90
C MET A 151 14.33 2.00 -10.50
N LEU A 152 13.16 2.60 -10.28
CA LEU A 152 12.45 2.58 -9.00
C LEU A 152 12.23 1.18 -8.40
N PRO A 153 11.91 0.11 -9.18
CA PRO A 153 11.85 -1.25 -8.63
C PRO A 153 13.18 -1.72 -8.03
N ARG A 154 14.29 -1.39 -8.69
CA ARG A 154 15.63 -1.80 -8.23
C ARG A 154 16.03 -1.03 -6.98
N PHE A 155 15.74 0.27 -6.93
CA PHE A 155 15.94 1.08 -5.73
C PHE A 155 15.09 0.59 -4.54
N SER A 156 13.81 0.26 -4.77
CA SER A 156 12.91 -0.28 -3.73
C SER A 156 13.46 -1.58 -3.13
N THR A 157 13.87 -2.52 -3.97
CA THR A 157 14.44 -3.80 -3.51
C THR A 157 15.81 -3.61 -2.87
N PHE A 158 16.67 -2.73 -3.42
CA PHE A 158 17.96 -2.39 -2.82
C PHE A 158 17.80 -1.83 -1.41
N ILE A 159 16.86 -0.90 -1.21
CA ILE A 159 16.57 -0.33 0.10
C ILE A 159 16.04 -1.40 1.05
N SER A 160 15.06 -2.18 0.61
CA SER A 160 14.39 -3.16 1.48
C SER A 160 15.32 -4.29 1.90
N GLU A 161 16.10 -4.82 0.97
CA GLU A 161 17.13 -5.83 1.26
C GLU A 161 18.29 -5.23 2.05
N GLY A 162 18.72 -4.01 1.71
CA GLY A 162 19.75 -3.27 2.44
C GLY A 162 19.36 -3.05 3.90
N VAL A 163 18.11 -2.69 4.19
CA VAL A 163 17.62 -2.58 5.57
C VAL A 163 17.64 -3.93 6.25
N ARG A 164 17.14 -4.99 5.61
CA ARG A 164 17.10 -6.35 6.18
C ARG A 164 18.49 -6.83 6.60
N VAL A 165 19.48 -6.68 5.73
CA VAL A 165 20.87 -7.09 6.01
C VAL A 165 21.48 -6.21 7.09
N ASN A 166 21.33 -4.88 7.00
CA ASN A 166 21.99 -3.96 7.94
C ASN A 166 21.37 -3.94 9.35
N VAL A 167 20.11 -4.33 9.49
CA VAL A 167 19.50 -4.61 10.80
C VAL A 167 20.20 -5.79 11.46
N VAL A 168 20.51 -6.86 10.72
CA VAL A 168 21.24 -8.02 11.25
C VAL A 168 22.70 -7.66 11.56
N GLN A 169 23.33 -6.87 10.70
CA GLN A 169 24.71 -6.39 10.88
C GLN A 169 24.84 -5.29 11.95
N ASN A 170 23.73 -4.76 12.48
CA ASN A 170 23.70 -3.68 13.46
C ASN A 170 24.47 -2.41 13.00
N ASN A 171 24.42 -2.09 11.70
CA ASN A 171 25.10 -0.94 11.13
C ASN A 171 24.18 0.29 11.05
N LEU A 172 24.21 1.11 12.10
CA LEU A 172 23.37 2.31 12.21
C LEU A 172 23.59 3.30 11.06
N ALA A 173 24.83 3.50 10.64
CA ALA A 173 25.16 4.49 9.62
C ALA A 173 24.50 4.16 8.28
N LEU A 174 24.54 2.89 7.87
CA LEU A 174 23.91 2.44 6.63
C LEU A 174 22.38 2.53 6.71
N LEU A 175 21.79 2.22 7.86
CA LEU A 175 20.35 2.40 8.05
C LEU A 175 19.93 3.87 7.93
N ILE A 176 20.72 4.81 8.47
CA ILE A 176 20.47 6.25 8.29
C ILE A 176 20.52 6.63 6.82
N TYR A 177 21.51 6.14 6.07
CA TYR A 177 21.65 6.47 4.64
C TYR A 177 20.50 5.89 3.81
N LEU A 178 20.09 4.66 4.08
CA LEU A 178 18.94 4.04 3.42
C LEU A 178 17.63 4.79 3.73
N MET A 179 17.42 5.22 4.98
CA MET A 179 16.25 6.03 5.31
C MET A 179 16.28 7.41 4.63
N ARG A 180 17.47 8.04 4.50
CA ARG A 180 17.61 9.30 3.73
C ARG A 180 17.32 9.10 2.24
N MET A 181 17.70 7.94 1.70
CA MET A 181 17.36 7.56 0.33
C MET A 181 15.86 7.38 0.12
N VAL A 182 15.15 6.75 1.08
CA VAL A 182 13.68 6.68 1.08
C VAL A 182 13.07 8.08 1.08
N LYS A 183 13.60 8.99 1.92
CA LYS A 183 13.15 10.39 1.95
C LYS A 183 13.31 11.07 0.59
N ALA A 184 14.50 10.95 -0.02
CA ALA A 184 14.78 11.56 -1.32
C ALA A 184 13.84 11.05 -2.41
N LEU A 185 13.55 9.74 -2.42
CA LEU A 185 12.56 9.17 -3.34
C LEU A 185 11.17 9.76 -3.11
N MET A 186 10.75 9.88 -1.84
CA MET A 186 9.44 10.43 -1.48
C MET A 186 9.27 11.92 -1.80
N ASP A 187 10.34 12.69 -1.73
CA ASP A 187 10.31 14.12 -2.05
C ASP A 187 10.25 14.38 -3.57
N ASN A 188 10.48 13.37 -4.40
CA ASN A 188 10.42 13.50 -5.86
C ASN A 188 8.96 13.42 -6.36
N PRO A 189 8.36 14.53 -6.82
CA PRO A 189 6.96 14.56 -7.23
C PRO A 189 6.68 13.84 -8.56
N THR A 190 7.73 13.55 -9.33
CA THR A 190 7.61 12.92 -10.66
C THR A 190 7.48 11.40 -10.58
N LEU A 191 7.73 10.81 -9.41
CA LEU A 191 7.72 9.37 -9.20
C LEU A 191 6.38 8.89 -8.65
N TYR A 192 5.75 7.95 -9.35
CA TYR A 192 4.56 7.28 -8.86
C TYR A 192 4.93 6.16 -7.86
N LEU A 193 5.16 6.56 -6.60
CA LEU A 193 5.63 5.70 -5.52
C LEU A 193 4.57 4.75 -4.94
N GLU A 194 3.28 5.01 -5.15
CA GLU A 194 2.18 4.23 -4.56
C GLU A 194 2.32 2.72 -4.80
N LYS A 195 2.80 2.34 -5.99
CA LYS A 195 3.01 0.94 -6.37
C LYS A 195 4.11 0.23 -5.55
N TYR A 196 5.01 0.96 -4.89
CA TYR A 196 6.17 0.43 -4.15
C TYR A 196 6.04 0.58 -2.63
N LEU A 197 5.00 1.28 -2.14
CA LEU A 197 4.81 1.53 -0.72
C LEU A 197 4.70 0.24 0.11
N HIS A 198 4.13 -0.82 -0.45
CA HIS A 198 3.98 -2.11 0.24
C HIS A 198 5.33 -2.78 0.58
N GLU A 199 6.40 -2.44 -0.14
CA GLU A 199 7.76 -2.93 0.09
C GLU A 199 8.54 -1.95 1.00
N ALA A 200 8.40 -0.64 0.76
CA ALA A 200 9.07 0.40 1.54
C ALA A 200 8.53 0.52 2.98
N ILE A 201 7.21 0.43 3.20
CA ILE A 201 6.60 0.58 4.53
C ILE A 201 7.17 -0.46 5.52
N PRO A 202 7.21 -1.77 5.22
CA PRO A 202 7.85 -2.76 6.09
C PRO A 202 9.31 -2.45 6.41
N ALA A 203 10.10 -1.95 5.45
CA ALA A 203 11.49 -1.59 5.68
C ALA A 203 11.61 -0.44 6.68
N VAL A 204 10.85 0.65 6.50
CA VAL A 204 10.84 1.79 7.43
C VAL A 204 10.29 1.38 8.80
N MET A 205 9.21 0.59 8.84
CA MET A 205 8.64 0.06 10.09
C MET A 205 9.65 -0.79 10.87
N THR A 206 10.49 -1.57 10.17
CA THR A 206 11.55 -2.36 10.80
C THR A 206 12.56 -1.45 11.49
N CYS A 207 12.96 -0.33 10.89
CA CYS A 207 13.83 0.66 11.52
C CYS A 207 13.21 1.34 12.75
N ILE A 208 11.88 1.39 12.85
CA ILE A 208 11.16 1.98 14.00
C ILE A 208 11.00 0.98 15.14
N VAL A 209 10.59 -0.26 14.83
CA VAL A 209 10.07 -1.23 15.81
C VAL A 209 11.13 -2.26 16.22
N SER A 210 12.24 -2.38 15.48
CA SER A 210 13.29 -3.37 15.77
C SER A 210 13.80 -3.29 17.21
N ARG A 211 14.18 -4.45 17.74
CA ARG A 211 14.70 -4.59 19.11
C ARG A 211 16.09 -3.99 19.25
N GLN A 212 16.96 -4.26 18.27
CA GLN A 212 18.36 -3.85 18.26
C GLN A 212 18.73 -3.35 16.87
N LEU A 213 19.33 -2.16 16.82
CA LEU A 213 19.79 -1.50 15.58
C LEU A 213 21.29 -1.26 15.57
N CYS A 214 21.93 -1.41 16.72
CA CYS A 214 23.32 -1.04 16.98
C CYS A 214 23.94 -2.07 17.92
N LEU A 215 25.27 -2.17 17.85
CA LEU A 215 26.03 -3.04 18.74
C LEU A 215 26.06 -2.48 20.18
N ARG A 216 26.07 -1.15 20.32
CA ARG A 216 26.13 -0.44 21.61
C ARG A 216 24.96 0.55 21.76
N PRO A 217 23.80 0.10 22.26
CA PRO A 217 22.60 0.96 22.39
C PRO A 217 22.77 2.12 23.40
N ASP A 218 23.80 2.05 24.24
CA ASP A 218 24.17 3.03 25.25
C ASP A 218 24.96 4.24 24.69
N VAL A 219 25.66 4.06 23.57
CA VAL A 219 26.51 5.10 22.95
C VAL A 219 25.94 5.57 21.61
N ASP A 220 25.33 4.66 20.86
CA ASP A 220 24.88 4.94 19.50
C ASP A 220 23.51 5.64 19.49
N ASN A 221 23.40 6.73 18.72
CA ASN A 221 22.20 7.57 18.57
C ASN A 221 21.09 6.91 17.71
N HIS A 222 20.70 5.70 18.08
CA HIS A 222 19.62 4.95 17.43
C HIS A 222 18.23 5.59 17.63
N TRP A 223 18.06 6.42 18.68
CA TRP A 223 16.84 7.22 18.90
C TRP A 223 16.55 8.17 17.74
N ALA A 224 17.59 8.86 17.23
CA ALA A 224 17.45 9.79 16.12
C ALA A 224 17.01 9.09 14.81
N LEU A 225 17.48 7.86 14.58
CA LEU A 225 17.01 7.05 13.44
C LEU A 225 15.52 6.70 13.60
N ARG A 226 15.07 6.33 14.80
CA ARG A 226 13.65 6.02 15.06
C ARG A 226 12.77 7.25 14.85
N ASP A 227 13.19 8.43 15.33
CA ASP A 227 12.46 9.69 15.11
C ASP A 227 12.41 10.08 13.64
N PHE A 228 13.51 9.87 12.92
CA PHE A 228 13.54 10.13 11.49
C PHE A 228 12.62 9.17 10.72
N ALA A 229 12.67 7.87 11.03
CA ALA A 229 11.81 6.87 10.41
C ALA A 229 10.32 7.07 10.77
N ALA A 230 9.99 7.46 12.00
CA ALA A 230 8.63 7.82 12.41
C ALA A 230 8.07 8.99 11.59
N ARG A 231 8.88 10.04 11.39
CA ARG A 231 8.53 11.18 10.51
C ARG A 231 8.33 10.75 9.06
N LEU A 232 9.16 9.84 8.54
CA LEU A 232 8.98 9.29 7.19
C LEU A 232 7.66 8.52 7.07
N ILE A 233 7.33 7.67 8.03
CA ILE A 233 6.04 6.96 8.04
C ILE A 233 4.86 7.94 8.08
N ALA A 234 4.96 9.00 8.88
CA ALA A 234 3.91 10.02 8.90
C ALA A 234 3.78 10.75 7.55
N GLN A 235 4.89 11.05 6.89
CA GLN A 235 4.90 11.66 5.56
C GLN A 235 4.29 10.68 4.51
N ILE A 236 4.57 9.37 4.60
CA ILE A 236 3.92 8.34 3.76
C ILE A 236 2.42 8.33 4.00
N CYS A 237 1.98 8.34 5.26
CA CYS A 237 0.56 8.36 5.62
C CYS A 237 -0.13 9.62 5.10
N LYS A 238 0.49 10.80 5.23
CA LYS A 238 -0.09 12.07 4.77
C LYS A 238 -0.23 12.13 3.24
N ASN A 239 0.74 11.60 2.51
CA ASN A 239 0.78 11.74 1.05
C ASN A 239 -0.02 10.65 0.31
N PHE A 240 -0.13 9.44 0.88
CA PHE A 240 -0.65 8.27 0.16
C PHE A 240 -1.81 7.54 0.87
N SER A 241 -2.37 8.12 1.94
CA SER A 241 -3.55 7.54 2.59
C SER A 241 -4.81 7.77 1.76
N THR A 242 -5.21 6.73 1.02
CA THR A 242 -6.51 6.66 0.37
C THR A 242 -7.36 5.61 1.05
N THR A 243 -8.68 5.78 1.07
CA THR A 243 -9.65 4.83 1.64
C THR A 243 -9.47 3.40 1.11
N THR A 244 -8.95 3.25 -0.10
CA THR A 244 -8.66 1.96 -0.76
C THR A 244 -7.39 1.28 -0.26
N ASN A 245 -6.33 2.03 0.06
CA ASN A 245 -5.03 1.48 0.44
C ASN A 245 -4.91 1.18 1.95
N ASN A 246 -5.72 1.84 2.78
CA ASN A 246 -5.85 1.60 4.22
C ASN A 246 -4.51 1.54 5.00
N ILE A 247 -3.51 2.28 4.50
CA ILE A 247 -2.12 2.29 5.02
C ILE A 247 -2.10 2.74 6.48
N GLN A 248 -2.82 3.83 6.79
CA GLN A 248 -2.89 4.38 8.14
C GLN A 248 -3.44 3.37 9.14
N SER A 249 -4.51 2.62 8.82
CA SER A 249 -5.05 1.59 9.72
C SER A 249 -4.05 0.47 9.96
N ARG A 250 -3.37 -0.01 8.90
CA ARG A 250 -2.38 -1.08 9.02
C ARG A 250 -1.19 -0.67 9.90
N ILE A 251 -0.67 0.54 9.71
CA ILE A 251 0.46 1.08 10.48
C ILE A 251 0.05 1.28 11.94
N THR A 252 -1.09 1.91 12.17
CA THR A 252 -1.62 2.18 13.51
C THR A 252 -1.88 0.89 14.29
N LYS A 253 -2.46 -0.13 13.65
CA LYS A 253 -2.64 -1.47 14.26
C LYS A 253 -1.31 -2.13 14.60
N THR A 254 -0.30 -1.97 13.74
CA THR A 254 1.03 -2.55 13.98
C THR A 254 1.70 -1.88 15.18
N PHE A 255 1.74 -0.55 15.25
CA PHE A 255 2.28 0.17 16.42
C PHE A 255 1.51 -0.11 17.70
N THR A 256 0.18 -0.16 17.63
CA THR A 256 -0.65 -0.48 18.79
C THR A 256 -0.33 -1.88 19.31
N LYS A 257 -0.24 -2.89 18.41
CA LYS A 257 0.13 -4.25 18.80
C LYS A 257 1.52 -4.32 19.44
N SER A 258 2.50 -3.62 18.86
CA SER A 258 3.86 -3.54 19.40
C SER A 258 3.96 -2.76 20.71
N TRP A 259 3.04 -1.85 20.99
CA TRP A 259 3.02 -1.10 22.25
C TRP A 259 2.31 -1.85 23.38
N VAL A 260 1.21 -2.55 23.06
CA VAL A 260 0.38 -3.29 24.03
C VAL A 260 1.11 -4.50 24.61
N ASP A 261 1.94 -5.18 23.82
CA ASP A 261 2.66 -6.38 24.27
C ASP A 261 3.60 -6.05 25.43
N GLU A 262 3.43 -6.71 26.58
CA GLU A 262 4.18 -6.42 27.80
C GLU A 262 5.67 -6.81 27.71
N LYS A 263 6.03 -7.75 26.84
CA LYS A 263 7.39 -8.27 26.73
C LYS A 263 8.30 -7.43 25.81
N THR A 264 7.77 -6.36 25.23
CA THR A 264 8.53 -5.56 24.29
C THR A 264 9.58 -4.67 24.97
N PRO A 265 10.81 -4.63 24.43
CA PRO A 265 11.86 -3.70 24.87
C PRO A 265 11.43 -2.23 24.81
N TRP A 266 12.05 -1.40 25.64
CA TRP A 266 11.82 0.06 25.66
C TRP A 266 12.10 0.74 24.32
N THR A 267 13.05 0.22 23.54
CA THR A 267 13.38 0.72 22.20
C THR A 267 12.22 0.56 21.22
N THR A 268 11.56 -0.61 21.23
CA THR A 268 10.36 -0.88 20.43
C THR A 268 9.16 -0.06 20.88
N ARG A 269 8.99 0.13 22.20
CA ARG A 269 7.94 0.99 22.77
C ARG A 269 8.10 2.44 22.31
N TYR A 270 9.30 2.98 22.48
CA TYR A 270 9.63 4.33 22.03
C TYR A 270 9.32 4.52 20.55
N GLY A 271 9.78 3.60 19.68
CA GLY A 271 9.50 3.69 18.26
C GLY A 271 8.01 3.64 17.93
N SER A 272 7.25 2.80 18.63
CA SER A 272 5.80 2.70 18.44
C SER A 272 5.08 3.98 18.88
N ILE A 273 5.47 4.56 20.02
CA ILE A 273 4.90 5.82 20.54
C ILE A 273 5.28 6.99 19.62
N ALA A 274 6.55 7.08 19.19
CA ALA A 274 7.02 8.12 18.26
C ALA A 274 6.28 8.04 16.91
N GLY A 275 6.11 6.82 16.38
CA GLY A 275 5.32 6.57 15.19
C GLY A 275 3.88 7.04 15.33
N LEU A 276 3.20 6.69 16.43
CA LEU A 276 1.83 7.13 16.72
C LEU A 276 1.71 8.65 16.92
N ALA A 277 2.71 9.27 17.55
CA ALA A 277 2.75 10.70 17.80
C ALA A 277 2.85 11.51 16.50
N GLU A 278 3.60 11.03 15.51
CA GLU A 278 3.77 11.71 14.22
C GLU A 278 2.56 11.56 13.27
N LEU A 279 1.66 10.58 13.51
CA LEU A 279 0.46 10.37 12.68
C LEU A 279 -0.59 11.48 12.84
N GLY A 280 -0.60 12.20 13.97
CA GLY A 280 -1.44 13.38 14.18
C GLY A 280 -2.23 13.39 15.49
N PRO A 281 -2.86 14.53 15.83
CA PRO A 281 -3.49 14.76 17.13
C PRO A 281 -4.68 13.83 17.41
N ASP A 282 -5.48 13.49 16.41
CA ASP A 282 -6.64 12.61 16.59
C ASP A 282 -6.22 11.17 16.93
N VAL A 283 -5.11 10.71 16.36
CA VAL A 283 -4.52 9.40 16.69
C VAL A 283 -4.00 9.39 18.13
N ILE A 284 -3.39 10.50 18.58
CA ILE A 284 -2.94 10.66 19.97
C ILE A 284 -4.13 10.62 20.93
N LYS A 285 -5.20 11.38 20.67
CA LYS A 285 -6.42 11.40 21.52
C LYS A 285 -7.09 10.04 21.62
N THR A 286 -7.15 9.30 20.52
CA THR A 286 -7.89 8.02 20.47
C THR A 286 -7.10 6.84 21.01
N LEU A 287 -5.78 6.81 20.81
CA LEU A 287 -4.95 5.64 21.13
C LEU A 287 -4.00 5.85 22.29
N LEU A 288 -3.34 7.02 22.36
CA LEU A 288 -2.35 7.30 23.40
C LEU A 288 -3.03 7.71 24.71
N LEU A 289 -4.03 8.61 24.66
CA LEU A 289 -4.67 9.15 25.85
C LEU A 289 -5.29 8.10 26.80
N PRO A 290 -6.03 7.07 26.33
CA PRO A 290 -6.62 6.07 27.22
C PRO A 290 -5.60 5.20 27.94
N ARG A 291 -4.38 5.10 27.40
CA ARG A 291 -3.29 4.25 27.91
C ARG A 291 -2.18 5.03 28.59
N LEU A 292 -2.27 6.37 28.58
CA LEU A 292 -1.25 7.26 29.14
C LEU A 292 -1.01 7.01 30.63
N GLN A 293 -2.07 6.74 31.40
CA GLN A 293 -1.95 6.44 32.83
C GLN A 293 -1.16 5.14 33.07
N VAL A 294 -1.51 4.07 32.35
CA VAL A 294 -0.85 2.76 32.44
C VAL A 294 0.63 2.87 32.05
N GLU A 295 0.94 3.57 30.97
CA GLU A 295 2.33 3.76 30.54
C GLU A 295 3.10 4.65 31.51
N GLY A 296 2.47 5.68 32.08
CA GLY A 296 3.07 6.56 33.08
C GLY A 296 3.43 5.83 34.37
N GLU A 297 2.56 4.95 34.87
CA GLU A 297 2.85 4.08 36.01
C GLU A 297 4.01 3.14 35.73
N ARG A 298 4.08 2.60 34.50
CA ARG A 298 5.15 1.70 34.08
C ARG A 298 6.51 2.39 34.00
N VAL A 299 6.55 3.58 33.39
CA VAL A 299 7.75 4.42 33.33
C VAL A 299 8.20 4.77 34.75
N ARG A 300 7.27 5.18 35.63
CA ARG A 300 7.57 5.47 37.03
C ARG A 300 8.15 4.26 37.75
N SER A 301 7.56 3.08 37.57
CA SER A 301 8.06 1.84 38.17
C SER A 301 9.49 1.49 37.75
N VAL A 302 9.94 1.89 36.56
CA VAL A 302 11.32 1.64 36.09
C VAL A 302 12.30 2.72 36.57
N LEU A 303 11.84 3.97 36.67
CA LEU A 303 12.66 5.08 37.15
C LEU A 303 12.87 5.04 38.67
N GLU A 304 11.81 4.71 39.43
CA GLU A 304 11.82 4.68 40.90
C GLU A 304 12.08 3.28 41.47
N GLY A 305 11.99 2.23 40.65
CA GLY A 305 12.16 0.83 41.07
C GLY A 305 13.62 0.39 41.32
N PRO A 306 13.81 -0.76 41.98
CA PRO A 306 15.14 -1.26 42.33
C PRO A 306 15.88 -1.76 41.07
N VAL A 307 16.99 -1.08 40.75
CA VAL A 307 18.04 -1.43 39.77
C VAL A 307 17.53 -2.16 38.51
N VAL A 308 16.77 -1.44 37.66
CA VAL A 308 16.63 -1.82 36.25
C VAL A 308 17.92 -1.44 35.51
N SER A 309 18.30 -2.22 34.48
CA SER A 309 19.47 -1.96 33.61
C SER A 309 19.54 -0.49 33.20
N ASN A 310 20.75 0.10 33.16
CA ASN A 310 20.95 1.51 32.75
C ASN A 310 20.32 1.81 31.37
N ILE A 311 20.33 0.82 30.47
CA ILE A 311 19.73 0.92 29.12
C ILE A 311 18.21 1.10 29.21
N ASP A 312 17.56 0.39 30.13
CA ASP A 312 16.12 0.47 30.33
C ASP A 312 15.72 1.79 31.01
N LYS A 313 16.57 2.33 31.90
CA LYS A 313 16.37 3.65 32.51
C LYS A 313 16.46 4.76 31.47
N ILE A 314 17.49 4.75 30.62
CA ILE A 314 17.63 5.71 29.51
C ILE A 314 16.44 5.59 28.55
N GLY A 315 16.02 4.36 28.23
CA GLY A 315 14.85 4.13 27.38
C GLY A 315 13.55 4.66 28.00
N ALA A 316 13.32 4.43 29.28
CA ALA A 316 12.15 4.94 30.00
C ALA A 316 12.14 6.49 30.06
N ASP A 317 13.30 7.12 30.28
CA ASP A 317 13.44 8.58 30.30
C ASP A 317 13.13 9.22 28.93
N HIS A 318 13.62 8.62 27.84
CA HIS A 318 13.28 9.05 26.48
C HIS A 318 11.79 8.87 26.18
N VAL A 319 11.17 7.76 26.59
CA VAL A 319 9.73 7.54 26.44
C VAL A 319 8.93 8.58 27.24
N GLN A 320 9.34 8.88 28.47
CA GLN A 320 8.69 9.91 29.29
C GLN A 320 8.74 11.28 28.61
N SER A 321 9.93 11.67 28.17
CA SER A 321 10.16 12.95 27.48
C SER A 321 9.31 13.06 26.20
N LEU A 322 9.22 11.97 25.44
CA LEU A 322 8.41 11.89 24.23
C LEU A 322 6.91 12.03 24.53
N LEU A 323 6.41 11.29 25.52
CA LEU A 323 5.00 11.35 25.93
C LEU A 323 4.64 12.76 26.43
N LEU A 324 5.50 13.38 27.24
CA LEU A 324 5.29 14.76 27.69
C LEU A 324 5.25 15.74 26.51
N LYS A 325 6.20 15.66 25.58
CA LYS A 325 6.28 16.55 24.42
C LYS A 325 5.07 16.44 23.50
N HIS A 326 4.60 15.23 23.22
CA HIS A 326 3.54 15.00 22.23
C HIS A 326 2.13 14.95 22.82
N CYS A 327 1.96 14.58 24.09
CA CYS A 327 0.65 14.58 24.75
C CYS A 327 0.30 15.94 25.37
N ALA A 328 1.28 16.76 25.79
CA ALA A 328 1.01 18.09 26.35
C ALA A 328 0.19 19.03 25.44
N PRO A 329 0.41 19.12 24.11
CA PRO A 329 -0.40 19.99 23.26
C PRO A 329 -1.79 19.43 22.92
N VAL A 330 -2.09 18.19 23.32
CA VAL A 330 -3.32 17.47 22.95
C VAL A 330 -4.30 17.37 24.12
N LEU A 331 -3.78 17.46 25.35
CA LEU A 331 -4.51 17.59 26.62
C LEU A 331 -5.06 19.01 26.80
#